data_AF-A0A938SYQ9-F1
#
_entry.id   AF-A0A938SYQ9-F1
#
_cell.length_a   1.000
_cell.length_b   1.000
_cell.length_c   1.000
_cell.angle_alpha   90.00
_cell.angle_beta   90.00
_cell.angle_gamma   90.00
#
_symmetry.space_group_name_H-M   'P 1'
#
loop_
_entity.id
_entity.type
_entity.pdbx_description
1 polymer ?
#
loop_
_entity_poly.entity_id
_entity_poly.type
_entity_poly.pdbx_seq_one_letter_code
_entity_poly.pdbx_strand_id
1 'polypeptide(L)'
;MAVGPAQESLAALLARAAAGGRLSPAEGLHLFEAADLLALGEAADRRRAALHPERRVSFILDRNINYTNVCNVYCKFCAFYRAPGKRDTYLLTREELAEKIEETLAVGGTQILMQGGVHPDLKIDWYEELLAWIKARYAIHLHAFSPI
;
A
#
# COMPACT_ATOMS: atom_id res chain seq x y z
N MET A 1 -6.92 36.17 -29.72
CA MET A 1 -7.74 35.41 -28.74
C MET A 1 -7.86 33.99 -29.26
N ALA A 2 -6.99 33.09 -28.81
CA ALA A 2 -7.11 31.68 -29.17
C ALA A 2 -8.20 31.09 -28.28
N VAL A 3 -9.35 30.77 -28.88
CA VAL A 3 -10.37 29.94 -28.24
C VAL A 3 -9.76 28.54 -28.18
N GLY A 4 -9.18 28.18 -27.03
CA GLY A 4 -8.77 26.80 -26.75
C GLY A 4 -9.97 25.86 -26.91
N PRO A 5 -9.76 24.56 -27.18
CA PRO A 5 -10.85 23.62 -27.36
C PRO A 5 -11.83 23.74 -26.19
N ALA A 6 -13.13 23.75 -26.49
CA ALA A 6 -14.18 23.93 -25.49
C ALA A 6 -13.95 22.98 -24.31
N GLN A 7 -13.73 23.54 -23.13
CA GLN A 7 -13.41 22.76 -21.94
C GLN A 7 -14.62 21.89 -21.60
N GLU A 8 -14.44 20.57 -21.63
CA GLU A 8 -15.48 19.59 -21.30
C GLU A 8 -16.04 19.92 -19.90
N SER A 9 -17.37 19.93 -19.76
CA SER A 9 -17.99 20.22 -18.46
C SER A 9 -17.59 19.17 -17.41
N LEU A 10 -17.58 19.55 -16.12
CA LEU A 10 -17.33 18.61 -15.03
C LEU A 10 -18.23 17.37 -15.10
N ALA A 11 -19.52 17.56 -15.42
CA ALA A 11 -20.47 16.46 -15.58
C ALA A 11 -20.07 15.48 -16.70
N ALA A 12 -19.60 16.01 -17.84
CA ALA A 12 -19.16 15.19 -18.95
C ALA A 12 -17.85 14.46 -18.63
N LEU A 13 -16.89 15.13 -17.97
CA LEU A 13 -15.66 14.50 -17.47
C LEU A 13 -15.95 13.36 -16.49
N LEU A 14 -16.85 13.57 -15.52
CA LEU A 14 -17.27 12.56 -14.56
C LEU A 14 -17.97 11.38 -15.25
N ALA A 15 -18.87 11.65 -16.20
CA ALA A 15 -19.55 10.61 -16.96
C ALA A 15 -18.57 9.78 -17.80
N ARG A 16 -17.59 10.42 -18.45
CA ARG A 16 -16.53 9.78 -19.22
C ARG A 16 -15.64 8.92 -18.32
N ALA A 17 -15.23 9.42 -17.16
CA ALA A 17 -14.46 8.67 -16.17
C ALA A 17 -15.23 7.45 -15.65
N ALA A 18 -16.52 7.62 -15.33
CA ALA A 18 -17.40 6.53 -14.89
C ALA A 18 -17.54 5.43 -15.94
N ALA A 19 -17.56 5.79 -17.23
CA ALA A 19 -17.57 4.87 -18.36
C ALA A 19 -16.21 4.18 -18.62
N GLY A 20 -15.16 4.53 -17.88
CA GLY A 20 -13.81 3.97 -18.03
C GLY A 20 -12.89 4.74 -18.99
N GLY A 21 -13.28 5.93 -19.43
CA GLY A 21 -12.43 6.82 -20.18
C GLY A 21 -11.23 7.28 -19.35
N ARG A 22 -10.03 7.28 -19.95
CA ARG A 22 -8.80 7.72 -19.28
C ARG A 22 -8.80 9.23 -19.10
N LEU A 23 -8.59 9.68 -17.87
CA LEU A 23 -8.36 11.09 -17.55
C LEU A 23 -6.88 11.45 -17.77
N SER A 24 -6.64 12.65 -18.29
CA SER A 24 -5.32 13.27 -18.26
C SER A 24 -5.01 13.84 -16.87
N PRO A 25 -3.73 14.12 -16.55
CA PRO A 25 -3.38 14.78 -15.28
C PRO A 25 -4.07 16.13 -15.07
N ALA A 26 -4.22 16.94 -16.14
CA ALA A 26 -4.90 18.23 -16.07
C ALA A 26 -6.40 18.09 -15.77
N GLU A 27 -7.07 17.09 -16.35
CA GLU A 27 -8.47 16.80 -16.06
C GLU A 27 -8.64 16.26 -14.62
N GLY A 28 -7.71 15.43 -14.15
CA GLY A 28 -7.70 14.96 -12.77
C GLY A 28 -7.55 16.09 -11.75
N LEU A 29 -6.66 17.04 -12.01
CA LEU A 29 -6.52 18.25 -11.18
C LEU A 29 -7.80 19.08 -11.19
N HIS A 30 -8.38 19.30 -12.37
CA HIS A 30 -9.63 20.06 -12.50
C HIS A 30 -10.78 19.43 -11.71
N LEU A 31 -10.92 18.10 -11.75
CA LEU A 31 -11.90 17.37 -10.94
C LEU A 31 -11.61 17.50 -9.44
N PHE A 32 -10.34 17.42 -9.03
CA PHE A 32 -9.95 17.54 -7.62
C PHE A 32 -10.28 18.93 -7.04
N GLU A 33 -10.12 19.99 -7.84
CA GLU A 33 -10.32 21.37 -7.40
C GLU A 33 -11.79 21.82 -7.46
N ALA A 34 -12.56 21.33 -8.44
CA ALA A 34 -13.84 21.94 -8.81
C ALA A 34 -15.05 21.01 -8.75
N ALA A 35 -14.87 19.68 -8.70
CA ALA A 35 -16.01 18.77 -8.67
C ALA A 35 -16.62 18.67 -7.26
N ASP A 36 -17.95 18.57 -7.21
CA ASP A 36 -18.66 18.24 -5.99
C ASP A 36 -18.30 16.84 -5.49
N LEU A 37 -18.13 16.69 -4.16
CA LEU A 37 -17.69 15.44 -3.54
C LEU A 37 -18.67 14.29 -3.80
N LEU A 38 -19.97 14.54 -3.77
CA LEU A 38 -20.98 13.51 -3.99
C LEU A 38 -21.02 13.09 -5.46
N ALA A 39 -20.90 14.05 -6.37
CA ALA A 39 -20.80 13.76 -7.81
C ALA A 39 -19.53 12.93 -8.14
N LEU A 40 -18.39 13.24 -7.51
CA LEU A 40 -17.17 12.43 -7.60
C LEU A 40 -17.38 11.01 -7.07
N GLY A 41 -17.99 10.90 -5.89
CA GLY A 41 -18.31 9.63 -5.26
C GLY A 41 -19.22 8.75 -6.14
N GLU A 42 -20.26 9.33 -6.73
CA GLU A 42 -21.17 8.61 -7.63
C GLU A 42 -20.45 8.12 -8.90
N ALA A 43 -19.63 8.95 -9.53
CA ALA A 43 -18.86 8.56 -10.72
C ALA A 43 -17.87 7.43 -10.41
N ALA A 44 -17.19 7.50 -9.26
CA ALA A 44 -16.29 6.46 -8.78
C ALA A 44 -17.02 5.16 -8.44
N ASP A 45 -18.19 5.25 -7.78
CA ASP A 45 -19.05 4.11 -7.45
C ASP A 45 -19.53 3.39 -8.70
N ARG A 46 -19.98 4.14 -9.70
CA ARG A 46 -20.34 3.62 -11.03
C ARG A 46 -19.17 2.92 -11.71
N ARG A 47 -17.98 3.52 -11.68
CA ARG A 47 -16.78 2.89 -12.27
C ARG A 47 -16.45 1.57 -11.56
N ARG A 48 -16.49 1.55 -10.22
CA ARG A 48 -16.29 0.34 -9.41
C ARG A 48 -17.34 -0.71 -9.74
N ALA A 49 -18.62 -0.35 -9.83
CA ALA A 49 -19.69 -1.28 -10.16
C ALA A 49 -19.56 -1.86 -11.58
N ALA A 50 -19.10 -1.07 -12.55
CA ALA A 50 -18.83 -1.56 -13.90
C ALA A 50 -17.66 -2.57 -13.95
N LEU A 51 -16.63 -2.38 -13.12
CA LEU A 51 -15.50 -3.30 -13.00
C LEU A 51 -15.81 -4.56 -12.17
N HIS A 52 -16.71 -4.42 -11.18
CA HIS A 52 -17.05 -5.47 -10.22
C HIS A 52 -18.58 -5.63 -10.13
N PRO A 53 -19.23 -6.14 -11.20
CA PRO A 53 -20.70 -6.22 -11.28
C PRO A 53 -21.32 -7.15 -10.24
N GLU A 54 -20.56 -8.14 -9.76
CA GLU A 54 -20.95 -9.07 -8.69
C GLU A 54 -21.13 -8.38 -7.33
N ARG A 55 -20.68 -7.13 -7.18
CA ARG A 55 -20.70 -6.34 -5.93
C ARG A 55 -20.06 -7.06 -4.74
N ARG A 56 -19.13 -7.98 -5.02
CA ARG A 56 -18.35 -8.69 -4.01
C ARG A 56 -17.27 -7.78 -3.45
N VAL A 57 -17.29 -7.57 -2.15
CA VAL A 57 -16.19 -6.93 -1.41
C VAL A 57 -15.35 -8.04 -0.78
N SER A 58 -14.07 -8.12 -1.15
CA SER A 58 -13.13 -9.08 -0.59
C SER A 58 -12.29 -8.48 0.54
N PHE A 59 -11.73 -9.34 1.36
CA PHE A 59 -10.75 -9.00 2.38
C PHE A 59 -9.75 -10.15 2.51
N ILE A 60 -8.62 -9.88 3.16
CA ILE A 60 -7.63 -10.88 3.55
C ILE A 60 -7.36 -10.75 5.05
N LEU A 61 -7.04 -11.87 5.71
CA LEU A 61 -6.45 -11.84 7.05
C LEU A 61 -4.94 -11.78 6.87
N ASP A 62 -4.38 -10.62 7.19
CA ASP A 62 -2.97 -10.27 7.05
C ASP A 62 -2.44 -9.72 8.37
N ARG A 63 -1.15 -9.93 8.62
CA ARG A 63 -0.45 -9.28 9.74
C ARG A 63 0.67 -8.40 9.23
N ASN A 64 0.68 -7.15 9.71
CA ASN A 64 1.84 -6.29 9.57
C ASN A 64 2.94 -6.73 10.55
N ILE A 65 4.09 -7.13 10.02
CA ILE A 65 5.29 -7.47 10.79
C ILE A 65 6.36 -6.45 10.45
N ASN A 66 6.62 -5.55 11.40
CA ASN A 66 7.73 -4.64 11.29
C ASN A 66 9.03 -5.29 11.81
N TYR A 67 9.91 -5.78 10.92
CA TYR A 67 11.11 -6.55 11.34
C TYR A 67 12.17 -5.69 12.03
N THR A 68 12.20 -4.39 11.78
CA THR A 68 13.05 -3.42 12.49
C THR A 68 12.45 -2.03 12.38
N ASN A 69 12.67 -1.20 13.39
CA ASN A 69 12.40 0.24 13.30
C ASN A 69 13.67 1.09 13.05
N VAL A 70 14.85 0.48 12.94
CA VAL A 70 16.11 1.18 12.64
C VAL A 70 16.08 1.68 11.20
N CYS A 71 16.29 2.97 10.98
CA CYS A 71 16.24 3.56 9.64
C CYS A 71 17.21 4.73 9.48
N ASN A 72 17.84 4.83 8.31
CA ASN A 72 18.75 5.93 7.95
C ASN A 72 18.17 6.93 6.91
N VAL A 73 16.89 6.83 6.56
CA VAL A 73 16.23 7.71 5.56
C VAL A 73 15.69 9.00 6.17
N TYR A 74 15.27 8.97 7.44
CA TYR A 74 14.78 10.14 8.20
C TYR A 74 13.57 10.87 7.57
N CYS A 75 12.57 10.12 7.09
CA CYS A 75 11.33 10.70 6.55
C CYS A 75 10.62 11.60 7.57
N LYS A 76 10.34 12.86 7.20
CA LYS A 76 9.76 13.89 8.10
C LYS A 76 8.38 13.53 8.66
N PHE A 77 7.62 12.69 7.95
CA PHE A 77 6.27 12.26 8.34
C PHE A 77 6.25 10.91 9.08
N CYS A 78 7.39 10.24 9.21
CA CYS A 78 7.43 8.89 9.76
C CYS A 78 7.57 8.91 11.28
N ALA A 79 6.53 8.46 11.99
CA ALA A 79 6.57 8.28 13.45
C ALA A 79 7.22 6.96 13.89
N PHE A 80 7.38 6.01 12.95
CA PHE A 80 7.86 4.66 13.22
C PHE A 80 9.38 4.58 13.38
N TYR A 81 10.13 5.34 12.57
CA TYR A 81 11.58 5.16 12.48
C TYR A 81 12.32 5.54 13.77
N ARG A 82 13.46 4.90 13.99
CA ARG A 82 14.47 5.30 14.96
C ARG A 82 15.84 5.37 14.31
N ALA A 83 16.59 6.41 14.67
CA ALA A 83 17.97 6.55 14.21
C ALA A 83 18.83 5.40 14.79
N PRO A 84 19.85 4.92 14.06
CA PRO A 84 20.76 3.90 14.57
C PRO A 84 21.33 4.27 15.95
N GLY A 85 21.35 3.31 16.87
CA GLY A 85 21.88 3.48 18.23
C GLY A 85 20.95 4.18 19.23
N LYS A 86 19.70 4.48 18.87
CA LYS A 86 18.71 4.98 19.84
C LYS A 86 18.19 3.84 20.73
N ARG A 87 17.81 4.16 21.97
CA ARG A 87 17.47 3.16 23.01
C ARG A 87 16.29 2.27 22.63
N ASP A 88 15.37 2.77 21.83
CA ASP A 88 14.14 2.08 21.42
C ASP A 88 14.23 1.47 20.03
N THR A 89 15.44 1.26 19.51
CA THR A 89 15.64 0.48 18.29
C THR A 89 15.46 -1.01 18.54
N TYR A 90 14.95 -1.73 17.55
CA TYR A 90 14.88 -3.19 17.59
C TYR A 90 15.13 -3.81 16.21
N LEU A 91 15.57 -5.05 16.21
CA LEU A 91 15.60 -5.96 15.06
C LEU A 91 15.03 -7.29 15.57
N LEU A 92 13.91 -7.73 15.00
CA LEU A 92 13.25 -8.95 15.45
C LEU A 92 14.12 -10.18 15.18
N THR A 93 14.15 -11.08 16.14
CA THR A 93 14.81 -12.39 15.97
C THR A 93 13.98 -13.33 15.08
N ARG A 94 14.56 -14.45 14.66
CA ARG A 94 13.83 -15.47 13.90
C ARG A 94 12.69 -16.06 14.73
N GLU A 95 12.89 -16.20 16.03
CA GLU A 95 11.90 -16.72 16.98
C GLU A 95 10.72 -15.75 17.12
N GLU A 96 10.98 -14.46 17.29
CA GLU A 96 9.92 -13.44 17.35
C GLU A 96 9.16 -13.32 16.02
N LEU A 97 9.84 -13.49 14.88
CA LEU A 97 9.20 -13.56 13.57
C LEU A 97 8.33 -14.82 13.43
N ALA A 98 8.83 -15.97 13.86
CA ALA A 98 8.12 -17.24 13.82
C ALA A 98 6.82 -17.19 14.63
N GLU A 99 6.90 -16.73 15.88
CA GLU A 99 5.73 -16.56 16.74
C GLU A 99 4.67 -15.69 16.06
N LYS A 100 5.08 -14.57 15.45
CA LYS A 100 4.14 -13.67 14.77
C LYS A 100 3.48 -14.31 13.55
N ILE A 101 4.22 -15.12 12.80
CA ILE A 101 3.70 -15.85 11.63
C ILE A 101 2.74 -16.95 12.09
N GLU A 102 3.10 -17.70 13.12
CA GLU A 102 2.30 -18.80 13.67
C GLU A 102 0.99 -18.30 14.27
N GLU A 103 1.02 -17.19 15.03
CA GLU A 103 -0.19 -16.51 15.50
C GLU A 103 -1.10 -16.08 14.34
N THR A 104 -0.51 -15.60 13.23
CA THR A 104 -1.27 -15.18 12.03
C THR A 104 -1.95 -16.38 11.39
N LEU A 105 -1.24 -17.49 11.22
CA LEU A 105 -1.78 -18.73 10.67
C LEU A 105 -2.86 -19.34 11.58
N ALA A 106 -2.67 -19.27 12.90
CA ALA A 106 -3.61 -19.82 13.89
C ALA A 106 -5.00 -19.16 13.81
N VAL A 107 -5.08 -17.90 13.39
CA VAL A 107 -6.35 -17.18 13.17
C VAL A 107 -6.86 -17.26 11.73
N GLY A 108 -6.25 -18.10 10.89
CA GLY A 108 -6.64 -18.27 9.48
C GLY A 108 -6.08 -17.19 8.54
N GLY A 109 -5.04 -16.47 8.96
CA GLY A 109 -4.33 -15.53 8.12
C GLY A 109 -3.59 -16.21 6.97
N THR A 110 -3.57 -15.57 5.81
CA THR A 110 -2.99 -16.13 4.57
C THR A 110 -1.77 -15.33 4.07
N GLN A 111 -1.50 -14.18 4.70
CA GLN A 111 -0.46 -13.25 4.28
C GLN A 111 0.22 -12.62 5.50
N ILE A 112 1.49 -12.25 5.32
CA ILE A 112 2.15 -11.23 6.13
C ILE A 112 2.59 -10.06 5.26
N LEU A 113 2.37 -8.85 5.78
CA LEU A 113 2.96 -7.61 5.28
C LEU A 113 4.22 -7.33 6.08
N MET A 114 5.38 -7.58 5.47
CA MET A 114 6.67 -7.41 6.14
C MET A 114 7.32 -6.10 5.72
N GLN A 115 7.38 -5.14 6.64
CA GLN A 115 7.92 -3.80 6.42
C GLN A 115 8.97 -3.49 7.49
N GLY A 116 9.77 -2.45 7.31
CA GLY A 116 10.76 -2.09 8.30
C GLY A 116 11.47 -0.79 7.95
N GLY A 117 12.32 -0.34 8.84
CA GLY A 117 13.26 0.73 8.52
C GLY A 117 14.40 0.25 7.62
N VAL A 118 15.10 1.20 7.00
CA VAL A 118 16.33 0.94 6.23
C VAL A 118 17.49 0.79 7.19
N HIS A 119 17.68 -0.43 7.67
CA HIS A 119 18.75 -0.75 8.59
C HIS A 119 20.10 -0.74 7.86
N PRO A 120 21.07 0.11 8.24
CA PRO A 120 22.32 0.30 7.49
C PRO A 120 23.20 -0.96 7.40
N ASP A 121 23.10 -1.82 8.42
CA ASP A 121 23.91 -3.03 8.52
C ASP A 121 23.29 -4.26 7.83
N LEU A 122 21.98 -4.24 7.50
CA LEU A 122 21.34 -5.36 6.83
C LEU A 122 21.59 -5.27 5.32
N LYS A 123 22.35 -6.23 4.79
CA LYS A 123 22.63 -6.35 3.36
C LYS A 123 21.63 -7.30 2.70
N ILE A 124 21.71 -7.42 1.37
CA ILE A 124 20.72 -8.15 0.56
C ILE A 124 20.61 -9.63 0.96
N ASP A 125 21.73 -10.26 1.29
CA ASP A 125 21.83 -11.63 1.79
C ASP A 125 20.94 -11.86 3.03
N TRP A 126 20.92 -10.93 3.98
CA TRP A 126 20.06 -11.03 5.16
C TRP A 126 18.57 -11.13 4.79
N TYR A 127 18.14 -10.36 3.77
CA TYR A 127 16.76 -10.38 3.27
C TYR A 127 16.45 -11.65 2.48
N GLU A 128 17.37 -12.11 1.63
CA GLU A 128 17.24 -13.35 0.89
C GLU A 128 17.12 -14.55 1.84
N GLU A 129 17.99 -14.62 2.85
CA GLU A 129 17.95 -15.63 3.91
C GLU A 129 16.65 -15.58 4.70
N LEU A 130 16.17 -14.38 5.04
CA LEU A 130 14.88 -14.18 5.71
C LEU A 130 13.73 -14.75 4.89
N LEU A 131 13.62 -14.36 3.62
CA LEU A 131 12.55 -14.82 2.75
C LEU A 131 12.62 -16.34 2.51
N ALA A 132 13.82 -16.87 2.27
CA ALA A 132 14.04 -18.30 2.09
C ALA A 132 13.65 -19.09 3.35
N TRP A 133 14.07 -18.62 4.53
CA TRP A 133 13.72 -19.23 5.82
C TRP A 133 12.21 -19.25 6.05
N ILE A 134 11.48 -18.15 5.76
CA ILE A 134 10.01 -18.13 5.90
C ILE A 134 9.37 -19.12 4.91
N LYS A 135 9.76 -19.08 3.63
CA LYS A 135 9.18 -19.95 2.60
C LYS A 135 9.44 -21.44 2.85
N ALA A 136 10.57 -21.79 3.47
CA ALA A 136 10.88 -23.16 3.83
C ALA A 136 10.00 -23.70 4.97
N ARG A 137 9.47 -22.84 5.83
CA ARG A 137 8.74 -23.24 7.06
C ARG A 137 7.23 -23.03 6.98
N TYR A 138 6.78 -22.02 6.23
CA TYR A 138 5.38 -21.58 6.27
C TYR A 138 4.80 -21.44 4.87
N ALA A 139 3.59 -22.01 4.69
CA ALA A 139 2.78 -21.81 3.50
C ALA A 139 2.00 -20.47 3.56
N ILE A 140 2.72 -19.35 3.60
CA ILE A 140 2.15 -18.00 3.73
C ILE A 140 2.55 -17.08 2.55
N HIS A 141 1.65 -16.20 2.13
CA HIS A 141 1.98 -15.18 1.13
C HIS A 141 2.91 -14.11 1.74
N LEU A 142 3.93 -13.71 0.99
CA LEU A 142 4.91 -12.71 1.42
C LEU A 142 4.68 -11.42 0.65
N HIS A 143 4.02 -10.46 1.29
CA HIS A 143 3.95 -9.08 0.84
C HIS A 143 5.04 -8.29 1.57
N ALA A 144 6.26 -8.28 1.04
CA ALA A 144 7.42 -7.79 1.76
C ALA A 144 8.11 -6.62 1.04
N PHE A 145 8.55 -5.65 1.85
CA PHE A 145 9.42 -4.54 1.48
C PHE A 145 8.77 -3.50 0.57
N SER A 146 9.50 -2.41 0.31
CA SER A 146 9.09 -1.35 -0.60
C SER A 146 10.35 -0.71 -1.19
N PRO A 147 10.27 -0.16 -2.42
CA PRO A 147 11.34 0.67 -2.96
C PRO A 147 11.57 1.88 -2.04
N ILE A 148 12.84 2.21 -1.81
CA ILE A 148 13.25 3.37 -1.03
C ILE A 148 14.26 4.16 -1.85
#